data_AF-A0A948DEU7-F1
#
_entry.id   AF-A0A948DEU7-F1
#
_cell.length_a   1.000
_cell.length_b   1.000
_cell.length_c   1.000
_cell.angle_alpha   90.00
_cell.angle_beta   90.00
_cell.angle_gamma   90.00
#
_symmetry.space_group_name_H-M   'P 1'
#
loop_
_entity.id
_entity.type
_entity.pdbx_description
1 polymer ?
#
loop_
_entity_poly.entity_id
_entity_poly.type
_entity_poly.pdbx_seq_one_letter_code
_entity_poly.pdbx_strand_id
1 'polypeptide(L)'
;MRGRFTAVAVLLALVLVAAMLVGCGGTSDKKTTDDKEVGNITGESKTVKVGEDMTIELETNPSTGYDWKVTTEPDPAILKLNGDSIETGSTLPGAPSTHVFRYKALKAGKTTIVYDYVRSWETDQPPVKTHTVAVEVTE
;
A
#
# COMPACT_ATOMS: atom_id res chain seq x y z
N MET A 1 -18.20 -39.62 -44.94
CA MET A 1 -17.50 -40.06 -43.72
C MET A 1 -18.37 -39.68 -42.51
N ARG A 2 -18.94 -40.70 -41.83
CA ARG A 2 -19.60 -40.75 -40.50
C ARG A 2 -20.67 -39.70 -40.16
N GLY A 3 -21.89 -40.19 -39.93
CA GLY A 3 -22.97 -39.42 -39.35
C GLY A 3 -23.70 -40.10 -38.21
N ARG A 4 -24.73 -39.36 -37.74
CA ARG A 4 -26.05 -39.75 -37.19
C ARG A 4 -26.11 -40.46 -35.83
N PHE A 5 -27.34 -40.42 -35.28
CA PHE A 5 -27.86 -41.03 -34.04
C PHE A 5 -27.82 -40.10 -32.81
N THR A 6 -28.91 -39.78 -32.09
CA THR A 6 -30.36 -40.04 -32.20
C THR A 6 -31.03 -39.30 -31.04
N ALA A 7 -32.29 -38.84 -31.22
CA ALA A 7 -33.37 -38.78 -30.22
C ALA A 7 -33.10 -37.96 -28.92
N VAL A 8 -33.97 -37.10 -28.40
CA VAL A 8 -35.34 -37.30 -27.89
C VAL A 8 -35.75 -35.87 -27.50
N ALA A 9 -36.42 -35.09 -28.33
CA ALA A 9 -37.88 -35.06 -28.38
C ALA A 9 -38.57 -35.37 -27.03
N VAL A 10 -39.11 -34.32 -26.41
CA VAL A 10 -40.51 -34.31 -25.94
C VAL A 10 -40.78 -34.78 -24.49
N LEU A 11 -41.29 -33.82 -23.71
CA LEU A 11 -42.27 -33.93 -22.60
C LEU A 11 -41.86 -34.62 -21.29
N LEU A 12 -42.00 -33.86 -20.19
CA LEU A 12 -42.67 -34.22 -18.91
C LEU A 12 -41.90 -33.75 -17.66
N ALA A 13 -42.30 -32.61 -17.10
CA ALA A 13 -42.54 -32.38 -15.66
C ALA A 13 -42.80 -30.88 -15.43
N LEU A 14 -44.07 -30.46 -15.33
CA LEU A 14 -44.71 -30.04 -14.05
C LEU A 14 -44.24 -28.65 -13.61
N VAL A 15 -44.93 -27.54 -13.93
CA VAL A 15 -46.18 -27.02 -13.31
C VAL A 15 -46.08 -26.92 -11.78
N LEU A 16 -46.36 -25.70 -11.26
CA LEU A 16 -46.40 -25.20 -9.86
C LEU A 16 -45.08 -24.54 -9.44
N VAL A 17 -44.97 -23.24 -9.19
CA VAL A 17 -45.77 -22.45 -8.24
C VAL A 17 -45.84 -20.97 -8.68
N ALA A 18 -47.06 -20.45 -8.66
CA ALA A 18 -47.40 -19.04 -8.80
C ALA A 18 -47.03 -18.22 -7.55
N ALA A 19 -46.69 -16.94 -7.71
CA ALA A 19 -47.37 -15.83 -7.03
C ALA A 19 -46.60 -14.51 -7.23
N MET A 20 -47.36 -13.51 -7.65
CA MET A 20 -47.04 -12.08 -7.65
C MET A 20 -46.61 -11.62 -6.27
N LEU A 21 -45.72 -10.62 -6.18
CA LEU A 21 -45.84 -9.50 -5.23
C LEU A 21 -44.89 -8.36 -5.64
N VAL A 22 -45.47 -7.17 -5.65
CA VAL A 22 -44.85 -5.86 -5.85
C VAL A 22 -43.81 -5.60 -4.76
N GLY A 23 -42.66 -5.04 -5.13
CA GLY A 23 -41.66 -4.50 -4.19
C GLY A 23 -40.96 -3.29 -4.80
N CYS A 24 -41.62 -2.14 -4.76
CA CYS A 24 -41.00 -0.83 -4.92
C CYS A 24 -40.39 -0.42 -3.57
N GLY A 25 -39.26 0.29 -3.59
CA GLY A 25 -38.81 1.09 -2.46
C GLY A 25 -37.57 0.54 -1.75
N GLY A 26 -36.45 1.19 -2.04
CA GLY A 26 -35.18 0.98 -1.37
C GLY A 26 -34.18 1.99 -1.88
N THR A 27 -34.50 3.28 -1.69
CA THR A 27 -33.52 4.36 -1.76
C THR A 27 -32.47 4.05 -0.69
N SER A 28 -31.37 3.40 -1.09
CA SER A 28 -30.22 3.27 -0.19
C SER A 28 -29.57 4.64 -0.16
N ASP A 29 -29.87 5.36 0.92
CA ASP A 29 -29.27 6.62 1.30
C ASP A 29 -27.77 6.61 0.99
N LYS A 30 -27.40 7.57 0.14
CA LYS A 30 -26.03 7.98 -0.08
C LYS A 30 -25.55 8.59 1.23
N LYS A 31 -25.12 7.76 2.18
CA LYS A 31 -24.33 8.24 3.32
C LYS A 31 -22.97 8.58 2.76
N THR A 32 -22.85 9.81 2.26
CA THR A 32 -21.59 10.52 2.09
C THR A 32 -20.97 10.62 3.48
N THR A 33 -20.24 9.59 3.89
CA THR A 33 -19.05 9.84 4.69
C THR A 33 -18.13 10.61 3.76
N ASP A 34 -17.87 11.84 4.18
CA ASP A 34 -16.87 12.74 3.63
C ASP A 34 -15.49 12.11 3.93
N ASP A 35 -15.23 10.97 3.30
CA ASP A 35 -13.91 10.40 3.19
C ASP A 35 -13.20 11.38 2.27
N LYS A 36 -12.52 12.36 2.87
CA LYS A 36 -11.52 13.14 2.14
C LYS A 36 -10.63 12.10 1.48
N GLU A 37 -10.85 11.94 0.18
CA GLU A 37 -10.04 11.18 -0.74
C GLU A 37 -8.61 11.64 -0.46
N VAL A 38 -7.87 10.80 0.27
CA VAL A 38 -6.42 10.94 0.38
C VAL A 38 -5.96 10.71 -1.05
N GLY A 39 -5.83 11.82 -1.79
CA GLY A 39 -5.68 11.83 -3.24
C GLY A 39 -4.65 10.80 -3.63
N ASN A 40 -5.04 9.88 -4.52
CA ASN A 40 -4.29 8.71 -4.98
C ASN A 40 -2.77 8.87 -4.82
N ILE A 41 -2.24 8.50 -3.66
CA ILE A 41 -0.81 8.41 -3.47
C ILE A 41 -0.45 7.10 -4.14
N THR A 42 0.24 7.15 -5.28
CA THR A 42 0.75 5.97 -6.00
C THR A 42 1.89 5.25 -5.25
N GLY A 43 1.92 5.37 -3.92
CA GLY A 43 2.96 4.87 -3.02
C GLY A 43 2.44 3.83 -2.03
N GLU A 44 3.32 3.36 -1.16
CA GLU A 44 3.00 2.41 -0.10
C GLU A 44 2.11 3.07 0.96
N SER A 45 1.21 2.31 1.58
CA SER A 45 0.45 2.77 2.75
C SER A 45 0.68 1.84 3.94
N LYS A 46 0.87 2.43 5.13
CA LYS A 46 1.02 1.70 6.39
C LYS A 46 0.10 2.24 7.46
N THR A 47 -0.41 1.33 8.30
CA THR A 47 -1.19 1.66 9.50
C THR A 47 -0.45 1.17 10.73
N VAL A 48 -0.37 1.99 11.78
CA VAL A 48 0.29 1.69 13.06
C VAL A 48 -0.51 2.27 14.22
N LYS A 49 -0.44 1.68 15.41
CA LYS A 49 -1.11 2.26 16.58
C LYS A 49 -0.23 3.24 17.33
N VAL A 50 -0.85 4.20 18.01
CA VAL A 50 -0.15 5.10 18.93
C VAL A 50 0.66 4.29 19.94
N GLY A 51 1.92 4.65 20.13
CA GLY A 51 2.84 3.99 21.04
C GLY A 51 3.58 2.78 20.45
N GLU A 52 3.24 2.32 19.25
CA GLU A 52 3.98 1.27 18.55
C GLU A 52 5.17 1.82 17.75
N ASP A 53 6.10 0.92 17.41
CA ASP A 53 7.22 1.21 16.52
C ASP A 53 6.87 0.72 15.10
N MET A 54 7.33 1.45 14.08
CA MET A 54 7.20 1.09 12.67
C MET A 54 8.59 1.09 12.02
N THR A 55 8.84 0.14 11.12
CA THR A 55 10.02 0.15 10.24
C THR A 55 9.65 0.39 8.79
N ILE A 56 10.50 1.12 8.07
CA ILE A 56 10.52 1.20 6.61
C ILE A 56 11.85 0.61 6.14
N GLU A 57 11.79 -0.37 5.25
CA GLU A 57 12.94 -1.14 4.79
C GLU A 57 13.09 -0.93 3.29
N LEU A 58 14.20 -0.33 2.87
CA LEU A 58 14.47 -0.03 1.47
C LEU A 58 15.77 -0.71 1.02
N GLU A 59 15.70 -1.51 -0.03
CA GLU A 59 16.88 -2.14 -0.61
C GLU A 59 17.90 -1.08 -1.07
N THR A 60 19.16 -1.31 -0.73
CA THR A 60 20.27 -0.40 -1.03
C THR A 60 21.53 -1.18 -1.40
N ASN A 61 22.40 -0.55 -2.19
CA ASN A 61 23.72 -1.07 -2.50
C ASN A 61 24.78 -0.01 -2.20
N PRO A 62 25.32 0.04 -0.96
CA PRO A 62 26.27 1.06 -0.53
C PRO A 62 27.55 1.12 -1.39
N SER A 63 27.94 0.02 -2.04
CA SER A 63 29.12 -0.03 -2.92
C SER A 63 29.00 0.86 -4.16
N THR A 64 27.78 1.24 -4.53
CA THR A 64 27.50 2.11 -5.68
C THR A 64 27.55 3.60 -5.35
N GLY A 65 27.65 3.94 -4.06
CA GLY A 65 27.61 5.32 -3.58
C GLY A 65 26.23 5.92 -3.39
N TYR A 66 25.18 5.22 -3.78
CA TYR A 66 23.80 5.64 -3.56
C TYR A 66 23.34 5.31 -2.14
N ASP A 67 22.48 6.18 -1.59
CA ASP A 67 21.88 6.02 -0.28
C ASP A 67 20.45 6.60 -0.29
N TRP A 68 19.58 6.10 0.60
CA TRP A 68 18.24 6.64 0.75
C TRP A 68 18.27 7.86 1.68
N LYS A 69 17.65 8.96 1.25
CA LYS A 69 17.50 10.18 2.05
C LYS A 69 16.03 10.51 2.23
N VAL A 70 15.64 10.89 3.44
CA VAL A 70 14.31 11.45 3.70
C VAL A 70 14.27 12.86 3.12
N THR A 71 13.45 13.09 2.10
CA THR A 71 13.28 14.39 1.44
C THR A 71 11.96 15.06 1.77
N THR A 72 11.00 14.29 2.29
CA THR A 72 9.83 14.82 3.00
C THR A 72 9.71 14.09 4.33
N GLU A 73 9.93 14.83 5.41
CA GLU A 73 9.78 14.34 6.78
C GLU A 73 8.28 14.21 7.13
N PRO A 74 7.90 13.22 7.95
CA PRO A 74 6.55 13.16 8.50
C PRO A 74 6.30 14.32 9.49
N ASP A 75 5.03 14.52 9.85
CA ASP A 75 4.67 15.40 10.96
C ASP A 75 5.25 14.81 12.26
N PRO A 76 6.20 15.51 12.92
CA PRO A 76 6.92 14.99 14.08
C PRO A 76 6.02 14.83 15.31
N ALA A 77 4.81 15.42 15.33
CA ALA A 77 3.82 15.20 16.38
C ALA A 77 3.05 13.88 16.18
N ILE A 78 2.97 13.37 14.96
CA ILE A 78 2.26 12.12 14.59
C ILE A 78 3.24 10.95 14.59
N LEU A 79 4.37 11.10 13.91
CA LEU A 79 5.35 10.04 13.69
C LEU A 79 6.76 10.63 13.78
N LYS A 80 7.62 10.02 14.61
CA LYS A 80 8.98 10.50 14.84
C LYS A 80 10.02 9.48 14.40
N LEU A 81 11.01 9.90 13.63
CA LEU A 81 12.19 9.08 13.35
C LEU A 81 13.01 8.89 14.63
N ASN A 82 13.22 7.63 15.03
CA ASN A 82 14.01 7.24 16.19
C ASN A 82 15.44 6.81 15.83
N GLY A 83 15.72 6.62 14.54
CA GLY A 83 17.04 6.29 14.02
C GLY A 83 16.95 5.37 12.81
N ASP A 84 18.10 5.14 12.18
CA ASP A 84 18.21 4.31 11.00
C ASP A 84 19.50 3.47 11.03
N SER A 85 19.54 2.41 10.24
CA SER A 85 20.73 1.57 10.06
C SER A 85 20.77 0.94 8.68
N ILE A 86 21.96 0.59 8.22
CA ILE A 86 22.14 -0.29 7.06
C ILE A 86 22.36 -1.71 7.59
N GLU A 87 21.48 -2.62 7.20
CA GLU A 87 21.56 -4.03 7.54
C GLU A 87 22.03 -4.83 6.32
N THR A 88 22.98 -5.73 6.51
CA THR A 88 23.47 -6.61 5.45
C THR A 88 23.39 -8.06 5.89
N GLY A 89 22.92 -8.93 4.99
CA GLY A 89 22.88 -10.38 5.24
C GLY A 89 24.25 -11.04 5.17
N SER A 90 25.29 -10.33 4.73
CA SER A 90 26.64 -10.87 4.54
C SER A 90 27.72 -9.79 4.64
N THR A 91 28.91 -10.16 5.10
CA THR A 91 30.08 -9.27 5.14
C THR A 91 30.82 -9.16 3.80
N LEU A 92 30.35 -9.87 2.76
CA LEU A 92 30.97 -9.86 1.45
C LEU A 92 30.71 -8.52 0.72
N PRO A 93 31.73 -7.93 0.06
CA PRO A 93 31.52 -6.76 -0.79
C PRO A 93 30.46 -7.01 -1.86
N GLY A 94 29.51 -6.07 -1.99
CA GLY A 94 28.43 -6.14 -2.97
C GLY A 94 27.23 -7.00 -2.55
N ALA A 95 27.21 -7.53 -1.32
CA ALA A 95 26.04 -8.21 -0.80
C ALA A 95 24.81 -7.27 -0.75
N PRO A 96 23.60 -7.79 -1.06
CA PRO A 96 22.36 -7.03 -0.87
C PRO A 96 22.29 -6.46 0.55
N SER A 97 21.93 -5.19 0.65
CA SER A 97 21.78 -4.49 1.92
C SER A 97 20.43 -3.80 1.95
N THR A 98 19.97 -3.48 3.16
CA THR A 98 18.68 -2.82 3.40
C THR A 98 18.91 -1.62 4.30
N HIS A 99 18.40 -0.45 3.91
CA HIS A 99 18.31 0.70 4.79
C HIS A 99 17.03 0.62 5.59
N VAL A 100 17.17 0.51 6.90
CA VAL A 100 16.08 0.35 7.86
C VAL A 100 15.88 1.65 8.61
N PHE A 101 14.77 2.33 8.36
CA PHE A 101 14.34 3.52 9.10
C PHE A 101 13.35 3.11 10.19
N ARG A 102 13.59 3.53 11.45
CA ARG A 102 12.77 3.17 12.61
C ARG A 102 12.01 4.39 13.11
N TYR A 103 10.69 4.27 13.20
CA TYR A 103 9.79 5.34 13.59
C TYR A 103 9.00 4.98 14.85
N LYS A 104 8.67 5.99 15.65
CA LYS A 104 7.71 5.90 16.76
C LYS A 104 6.40 6.57 16.38
N ALA A 105 5.29 5.86 16.53
CA ALA A 105 3.97 6.45 16.45
C ALA A 105 3.64 7.19 17.76
N LEU A 106 3.39 8.49 17.67
CA LEU A 106 3.21 9.37 18.84
C LEU A 106 1.76 9.81 19.03
N LYS A 107 1.03 10.04 17.94
CA LYS A 107 -0.33 10.57 17.98
C LYS A 107 -1.13 10.10 16.76
N ALA A 108 -2.41 9.82 16.96
CA ALA A 108 -3.30 9.47 15.86
C ALA A 108 -3.37 10.61 14.82
N GLY A 109 -3.38 10.22 13.54
CA GLY A 109 -3.34 11.15 12.43
C GLY A 109 -2.76 10.52 11.16
N LYS A 110 -2.70 11.31 10.09
CA LYS A 110 -2.11 10.89 8.81
C LYS A 110 -0.91 11.73 8.49
N THR A 111 0.14 11.11 7.97
CA THR A 111 1.35 11.80 7.52
C THR A 111 1.95 11.08 6.31
N THR A 112 2.94 11.71 5.67
CA THR A 112 3.58 11.17 4.47
C THR A 112 5.09 11.33 4.61
N ILE A 113 5.82 10.30 4.19
CA ILE A 113 7.27 10.29 4.14
C ILE A 113 7.67 10.08 2.69
N VAL A 114 8.66 10.83 2.21
CA VAL A 114 9.27 10.63 0.89
C VAL A 114 10.75 10.36 1.05
N TYR A 115 11.21 9.32 0.39
CA TYR A 115 12.60 8.90 0.34
C TYR A 115 13.12 9.01 -1.09
N ASP A 116 14.30 9.58 -1.26
CA ASP A 116 14.99 9.65 -2.54
C ASP A 116 16.31 8.88 -2.48
N TYR A 117 16.54 8.05 -3.50
CA TYR A 117 17.77 7.29 -3.66
C TYR A 117 18.75 8.09 -4.52
N VAL A 118 19.78 8.64 -3.89
CA VAL A 118 20.69 9.62 -4.48
C VAL A 118 22.14 9.38 -4.06
N ARG A 119 23.07 9.94 -4.82
CA ARG A 119 24.46 10.11 -4.39
C ARG A 119 24.61 11.48 -3.76
N SER A 120 25.05 11.55 -2.50
CA SER A 120 25.11 12.81 -1.77
C SER A 120 26.07 13.86 -2.36
N TRP A 121 26.96 13.48 -3.28
CA TRP A 121 27.89 14.39 -3.98
C TRP A 121 27.41 14.84 -5.37
N GLU A 122 26.31 14.30 -5.88
CA GLU A 122 25.73 14.71 -7.17
C GLU A 122 24.56 15.67 -6.89
N THR A 123 24.78 16.97 -7.06
CA THR A 123 23.82 18.02 -6.65
C THR A 123 22.71 18.31 -7.67
N ASP A 124 22.97 18.01 -8.95
CA ASP A 124 22.11 18.43 -10.06
C ASP A 124 21.51 17.23 -10.83
N GLN A 125 21.50 16.06 -10.20
CA GLN A 125 20.89 14.85 -10.77
C GLN A 125 19.55 14.57 -10.07
N PRO A 126 18.49 14.23 -10.82
CA PRO A 126 17.26 13.75 -10.21
C PRO A 126 17.53 12.43 -9.46
N PRO A 127 16.72 12.11 -8.44
CA PRO A 127 16.82 10.83 -7.75
C PRO A 127 16.59 9.68 -8.73
N VAL A 128 17.40 8.64 -8.61
CA VAL A 128 17.25 7.46 -9.48
C VAL A 128 16.07 6.59 -9.07
N LYS A 129 15.60 6.74 -7.81
CA LYS A 129 14.36 6.16 -7.28
C LYS A 129 13.78 7.11 -6.23
N THR A 130 12.46 7.17 -6.19
CA THR A 130 11.70 7.84 -5.13
C THR A 130 10.72 6.83 -4.54
N HIS A 131 10.62 6.77 -3.21
CA HIS A 131 9.66 5.95 -2.49
C HIS A 131 8.80 6.83 -1.60
N THR A 132 7.47 6.75 -1.76
CA THR A 132 6.52 7.54 -0.96
C THR A 132 5.72 6.58 -0.08
N VAL A 133 5.65 6.91 1.21
CA VAL A 133 4.91 6.13 2.21
C VAL A 133 3.87 7.03 2.87
N ALA A 134 2.59 6.69 2.70
CA ALA A 134 1.51 7.25 3.48
C ALA A 134 1.36 6.48 4.79
N VAL A 135 1.38 7.18 5.93
CA VAL A 135 1.26 6.56 7.24
C VAL A 135 0.00 7.05 7.93
N GLU A 136 -0.83 6.11 8.37
CA GLU A 136 -1.97 6.37 9.25
C GLU A 136 -1.67 5.82 10.65
N VAL A 137 -1.64 6.71 11.63
CA VAL A 137 -1.56 6.36 13.04
C VAL A 137 -2.97 6.31 13.62
N THR A 138 -3.36 5.17 14.19
CA THR A 138 -4.65 4.98 14.87
C THR A 138 -4.45 4.89 16.38
N GLU A 139 -5.52 5.07 17.15
CA GLU A 139 -5.52 4.81 18.60
C GLU A 139 -5.20 3.35 18.96
#